data_AF-A0A165HS00-F1
#
_entry.id   AF-A0A165HS00-F1
#
_cell.length_a   1.000
_cell.length_b   1.000
_cell.length_c   1.000
_cell.angle_alpha   90.00
_cell.angle_beta   90.00
_cell.angle_gamma   90.00
#
_symmetry.space_group_name_H-M   'P 1'
#
loop_
_entity.id
_entity.type
_entity.pdbx_description
1 polymer ?
#
loop_
_entity_poly.entity_id
_entity_poly.type
_entity_poly.pdbx_seq_one_letter_code
_entity_poly.pdbx_strand_id
1 'polypeptide(L)'
;MNKSDSTNSPTLAQLKVSPPLAWPTVLILVGAVTTIALSWFLTMNHFWPLWLGVVANSVAGYALFTPAHEAIHRAAAQKPKTNDFLLAAATFVAVPFGKGKLFRLLHMRHHRFANEENDPDHWMASSLWTMPLWGLWPYFYLYTFLRNPALFPNVKVSEIVREIVVAALIIGALWLWAPFYMLMLWLIPTYFAFFLMCLVFMVLPHYPHTGRQDE
;
A
#
# COMPACT_ATOMS: atom_id res chain seq x y z
N MET A 1 46.68 4.22 -1.93
CA MET A 1 45.75 3.82 -0.84
C MET A 1 44.69 2.96 -1.49
N ASN A 2 44.82 1.64 -1.40
CA ASN A 2 43.90 0.70 -2.05
C ASN A 2 42.51 0.85 -1.43
N LYS A 3 41.51 1.26 -2.23
CA LYS A 3 40.10 1.00 -1.90
C LYS A 3 39.96 -0.52 -1.84
N SER A 4 39.98 -1.10 -0.65
CA SER A 4 39.58 -2.50 -0.50
C SER A 4 38.16 -2.62 -1.05
N ASP A 5 37.96 -3.57 -1.95
CA ASP A 5 36.74 -3.87 -2.69
C ASP A 5 35.66 -4.43 -1.74
N SER A 6 35.28 -3.63 -0.74
CA SER A 6 34.38 -4.00 0.37
C SER A 6 32.95 -4.30 -0.09
N THR A 7 32.63 -4.02 -1.35
CA THR A 7 31.35 -4.29 -2.01
C THR A 7 31.13 -5.78 -2.32
N ASN A 8 32.19 -6.59 -2.31
CA ASN A 8 32.19 -8.02 -2.66
C ASN A 8 32.42 -8.95 -1.45
N SER A 9 32.12 -8.52 -0.22
CA SER A 9 32.20 -9.44 0.90
C SER A 9 31.07 -10.48 0.83
N PRO A 10 31.37 -11.79 1.00
CA PRO A 10 30.35 -12.84 0.95
C PRO A 10 29.26 -12.63 2.03
N THR A 11 29.60 -11.98 3.13
CA THR A 11 28.67 -11.59 4.20
C THR A 11 27.66 -10.55 3.73
N LEU A 12 28.10 -9.50 3.00
CA LEU A 12 27.18 -8.50 2.44
C LEU A 12 26.33 -9.06 1.30
N ALA A 13 26.86 -10.02 0.53
CA ALA A 13 26.10 -10.70 -0.50
C ALA A 13 24.91 -11.48 0.08
N GLN A 14 25.06 -12.12 1.26
CA GLN A 14 23.96 -12.81 1.94
C GLN A 14 22.83 -11.87 2.37
N LEU A 15 23.13 -10.62 2.71
CA LEU A 15 22.12 -9.61 3.10
C LEU A 15 21.27 -9.12 1.91
N LYS A 16 21.70 -9.36 0.66
CA LYS A 16 20.96 -8.97 -0.55
C LYS A 16 19.92 -10.02 -0.98
N VAL A 17 19.88 -11.19 -0.31
CA VAL A 17 18.98 -12.29 -0.66
C VAL A 17 17.74 -12.23 0.21
N SER A 18 16.56 -12.19 -0.42
CA SER A 18 15.30 -12.26 0.30
C SER A 18 15.22 -13.55 1.14
N PRO A 19 14.70 -13.49 2.38
CA PRO A 19 14.50 -14.69 3.19
C PRO A 19 13.47 -15.62 2.53
N PRO A 20 13.46 -16.93 2.87
CA PRO A 20 12.43 -17.85 2.40
C PRO A 20 11.01 -17.29 2.67
N LEU A 21 10.82 -16.70 3.85
CA LEU A 21 9.66 -15.93 4.26
C LEU A 21 10.07 -14.93 5.34
N ALA A 22 9.74 -13.65 5.16
CA ALA A 22 9.96 -12.62 6.15
C ALA A 22 8.91 -12.71 7.26
N TRP A 23 9.18 -13.53 8.29
CA TRP A 23 8.23 -13.74 9.39
C TRP A 23 7.80 -12.44 10.12
N PRO A 24 8.64 -11.39 10.30
CA PRO A 24 8.17 -10.14 10.93
C PRO A 24 7.10 -9.47 10.08
N THR A 25 7.29 -9.47 8.75
CA THR A 25 6.34 -8.95 7.77
C THR A 25 5.01 -9.70 7.85
N VAL A 26 5.05 -11.03 8.00
CA VAL A 26 3.85 -11.85 8.17
C VAL A 26 3.15 -11.56 9.50
N LEU A 27 3.88 -11.36 10.60
CA LEU A 27 3.30 -10.99 11.89
C LEU A 27 2.59 -9.64 11.83
N ILE A 28 3.18 -8.64 11.15
CA ILE A 28 2.53 -7.33 10.94
C ILE A 28 1.23 -7.52 10.15
N LEU A 29 1.26 -8.29 9.06
CA LEU A 29 0.08 -8.59 8.25
C LEU A 29 -1.03 -9.24 9.08
N VAL A 30 -0.72 -10.34 9.77
CA VAL A 30 -1.70 -11.07 10.58
C VAL A 30 -2.22 -10.22 11.73
N GLY A 31 -1.33 -9.50 12.42
CA GLY A 31 -1.70 -8.62 13.52
C GLY A 31 -2.62 -7.48 13.09
N ALA A 32 -2.32 -6.83 11.95
CA ALA A 32 -3.14 -5.77 11.42
C ALA A 32 -4.51 -6.27 10.94
N VAL A 33 -4.56 -7.37 10.18
CA VAL A 33 -5.84 -7.96 9.73
C VAL A 33 -6.68 -8.42 10.92
N THR A 34 -6.06 -9.04 11.92
CA THR A 34 -6.74 -9.48 13.15
C THR A 34 -7.28 -8.28 13.93
N THR A 35 -6.50 -7.20 14.04
CA THR A 35 -6.94 -5.96 14.69
C THR A 35 -8.17 -5.38 14.00
N ILE A 36 -8.18 -5.37 12.66
CA ILE A 36 -9.31 -4.86 11.88
C ILE A 36 -10.54 -5.76 12.06
N ALA A 37 -10.39 -7.08 11.98
CA ALA A 37 -11.51 -8.01 12.19
C ALA A 37 -12.08 -7.90 13.63
N LEU A 38 -11.22 -7.82 14.64
CA LEU A 38 -11.62 -7.67 16.03
C LEU A 38 -12.27 -6.32 16.30
N SER A 39 -11.77 -5.22 15.71
CA SER A 39 -12.39 -3.91 15.92
C SER A 39 -13.82 -3.86 15.36
N TRP A 40 -14.06 -4.48 14.20
CA TRP A 40 -15.40 -4.66 13.64
C TRP A 40 -16.29 -5.45 14.59
N PHE A 41 -15.81 -6.61 15.06
CA PHE A 41 -16.56 -7.43 16.01
C PHE A 41 -16.89 -6.67 17.31
N LEU A 42 -15.88 -6.05 17.94
CA LEU A 42 -16.03 -5.39 19.24
C LEU A 42 -16.93 -4.16 19.17
N THR A 43 -16.86 -3.38 18.09
CA THR A 43 -17.71 -2.19 17.90
C THR A 43 -19.14 -2.54 17.52
N MET A 44 -19.36 -3.57 16.69
CA MET A 44 -20.70 -4.04 16.34
C MET A 44 -21.43 -4.69 17.51
N ASN A 45 -20.70 -5.28 18.46
CA ASN A 45 -21.25 -5.84 19.70
C ASN A 45 -21.24 -4.83 20.86
N HIS A 46 -20.97 -3.56 20.60
CA HIS A 46 -20.96 -2.47 21.60
C HIS A 46 -19.95 -2.63 22.75
N PHE A 47 -18.96 -3.51 22.61
CA PHE A 47 -17.83 -3.60 23.56
C PHE A 47 -16.88 -2.41 23.41
N TRP A 48 -16.69 -1.91 22.18
CA TRP A 48 -15.90 -0.72 21.88
C TRP A 48 -16.76 0.41 21.32
N PRO A 49 -16.48 1.68 21.68
CA PRO A 49 -17.06 2.81 20.99
C PRO A 49 -16.49 2.90 19.56
N LEU A 50 -17.31 3.40 18.62
CA LEU A 50 -16.94 3.47 17.21
C LEU A 50 -15.64 4.24 16.94
N TRP A 51 -15.40 5.34 17.66
CA TRP A 51 -14.18 6.15 17.47
C TRP A 51 -12.90 5.36 17.76
N LEU A 52 -12.95 4.41 18.71
CA LEU A 52 -11.81 3.55 19.01
C LEU A 52 -11.56 2.57 17.87
N GLY A 53 -12.63 2.03 17.27
CA GLY A 53 -12.54 1.23 16.05
C GLY A 53 -11.94 2.00 14.87
N VAL A 54 -12.29 3.28 14.72
CA VAL A 54 -11.71 4.16 13.69
C VAL A 54 -10.19 4.27 13.89
N VAL A 55 -9.75 4.63 15.10
CA VAL A 55 -8.31 4.80 15.41
C VAL A 55 -7.55 3.49 15.20
N ALA A 56 -8.06 2.38 15.75
CA ALA A 56 -7.44 1.07 15.62
C ALA A 56 -7.29 0.66 14.15
N ASN A 57 -8.33 0.87 13.33
CA ASN A 57 -8.29 0.52 11.91
C ASN A 57 -7.40 1.44 11.09
N SER A 58 -7.30 2.73 11.44
CA SER A 58 -6.37 3.65 10.78
C SER A 58 -4.91 3.22 11.00
N VAL A 59 -4.56 2.86 12.24
CA VAL A 59 -3.21 2.41 12.60
C VAL A 59 -2.91 1.04 11.99
N ALA A 60 -3.85 0.10 12.07
CA ALA A 60 -3.69 -1.22 11.45
C ALA A 60 -3.59 -1.12 9.92
N GLY A 61 -4.42 -0.27 9.30
CA GLY A 61 -4.35 0.01 7.86
C GLY A 61 -3.02 0.61 7.44
N TYR A 62 -2.47 1.55 8.22
CA TYR A 62 -1.13 2.08 8.01
C TYR A 62 -0.05 0.98 8.15
N ALA A 63 -0.16 0.13 9.18
CA ALA A 63 0.78 -0.97 9.40
C ALA A 63 0.82 -1.97 8.24
N LEU A 64 -0.30 -2.17 7.52
CA LEU A 64 -0.36 -3.00 6.30
C LEU A 64 0.49 -2.47 5.15
N PHE A 65 0.97 -1.23 5.18
CA PHE A 65 1.92 -0.73 4.20
C PHE A 65 3.20 -1.56 4.18
N THR A 66 3.74 -1.94 5.34
CA THR A 66 4.99 -2.70 5.43
C THR A 66 4.91 -4.04 4.67
N PRO A 67 3.93 -4.94 4.95
CA PRO A 67 3.80 -6.16 4.18
C PRO A 67 3.48 -5.95 2.71
N ALA A 68 2.72 -4.91 2.35
CA ALA A 68 2.50 -4.57 0.95
C ALA A 68 3.80 -4.15 0.25
N HIS A 69 4.57 -3.25 0.86
CA HIS A 69 5.83 -2.70 0.36
C HIS A 69 6.88 -3.79 0.14
N GLU A 70 7.13 -4.63 1.15
CA GLU A 70 8.06 -5.76 1.03
C GLU A 70 7.64 -6.74 -0.07
N ALA A 71 6.35 -6.99 -0.23
CA ALA A 71 5.83 -7.89 -1.25
C ALA A 71 5.89 -7.30 -2.68
N ILE A 72 5.75 -5.98 -2.82
CA ILE A 72 5.94 -5.24 -4.08
C ILE A 72 7.37 -5.37 -4.57
N HIS A 73 8.34 -5.27 -3.65
CA HIS A 73 9.77 -5.42 -3.94
C HIS A 73 10.24 -6.88 -4.10
N ARG A 74 9.35 -7.86 -3.96
CA ARG A 74 9.71 -9.30 -3.93
C ARG A 74 10.69 -9.64 -2.78
N ALA A 75 10.66 -8.87 -1.70
CA ALA A 75 11.51 -9.02 -0.54
C ALA A 75 10.85 -9.85 0.58
N ALA A 76 9.52 -9.93 0.61
CA ALA A 76 8.79 -10.65 1.66
C ALA A 76 8.98 -12.18 1.61
N ALA A 77 9.31 -12.75 0.45
CA ALA A 77 9.59 -14.18 0.27
C ALA A 77 10.43 -14.45 -0.99
N GLN A 78 11.12 -15.58 -1.05
CA GLN A 78 11.83 -16.00 -2.27
C GLN A 78 10.89 -16.38 -3.41
N LYS A 79 9.72 -16.96 -3.10
CA LYS A 79 8.76 -17.41 -4.11
C LYS A 79 7.92 -16.22 -4.59
N PRO A 80 7.88 -15.91 -5.90
CA PRO A 80 7.08 -14.79 -6.42
C PRO A 80 5.60 -14.92 -6.06
N LYS A 81 5.00 -16.11 -6.20
CA LYS A 81 3.59 -16.34 -5.86
C LYS A 81 3.25 -16.01 -4.40
N THR A 82 4.17 -16.24 -3.47
CA THR A 82 3.99 -15.90 -2.05
C THR A 82 3.95 -14.39 -1.87
N ASN A 83 4.83 -13.64 -2.54
CA ASN A 83 4.75 -12.18 -2.54
C ASN A 83 3.44 -11.67 -3.17
N ASP A 84 2.98 -12.26 -4.26
CA ASP A 84 1.71 -11.85 -4.87
C ASP A 84 0.52 -12.08 -3.92
N PHE A 85 0.55 -13.18 -3.15
CA PHE A 85 -0.44 -13.44 -2.11
C PHE A 85 -0.37 -12.44 -0.97
N LEU A 86 0.83 -12.20 -0.41
CA LEU A 86 1.03 -11.25 0.70
C LEU A 86 0.64 -9.83 0.29
N LEU A 87 0.99 -9.43 -0.93
CA LEU A 87 0.57 -8.15 -1.50
C LEU A 87 -0.96 -8.05 -1.56
N ALA A 88 -1.61 -9.05 -2.17
CA ALA A 88 -3.06 -9.08 -2.28
C ALA A 88 -3.74 -9.05 -0.91
N ALA A 89 -3.25 -9.83 0.06
CA ALA A 89 -3.79 -9.87 1.42
C ALA A 89 -3.64 -8.52 2.14
N ALA A 90 -2.47 -7.87 2.02
CA ALA A 90 -2.22 -6.59 2.65
C ALA A 90 -3.05 -5.46 2.02
N THR A 91 -3.22 -5.46 0.69
CA THR A 91 -3.96 -4.40 0.01
C THR A 91 -5.47 -4.59 0.05
N PHE A 92 -5.97 -5.84 0.13
CA PHE A 92 -7.40 -6.15 0.09
C PHE A 92 -8.22 -5.36 1.11
N VAL A 93 -7.66 -5.15 2.30
CA VAL A 93 -8.33 -4.43 3.38
C VAL A 93 -8.46 -2.93 3.09
N ALA A 94 -7.46 -2.32 2.46
CA ALA A 94 -7.48 -0.90 2.17
C ALA A 94 -8.31 -0.60 0.91
N VAL A 95 -8.07 -1.38 -0.14
CA VAL A 95 -8.63 -1.23 -1.46
C VAL A 95 -8.88 -2.68 -1.93
N PRO A 96 -10.13 -3.17 -1.99
CA PRO A 96 -10.45 -4.56 -2.32
C PRO A 96 -10.21 -4.87 -3.82
N PHE A 97 -9.06 -4.48 -4.37
CA PHE A 97 -8.69 -4.55 -5.78
C PHE A 97 -7.50 -5.48 -5.98
N GLY A 98 -7.86 -6.78 -6.02
CA GLY A 98 -7.09 -7.92 -6.49
C GLY A 98 -5.58 -7.95 -6.25
N LYS A 99 -4.81 -8.28 -7.29
CA LYS A 99 -3.45 -8.85 -7.12
C LYS A 99 -2.36 -7.81 -6.80
N GLY A 100 -2.72 -6.53 -6.67
CA GLY A 100 -1.77 -5.42 -6.45
C GLY A 100 -0.81 -5.17 -7.61
N LYS A 101 -1.10 -5.67 -8.82
CA LYS A 101 -0.19 -5.59 -9.97
C LYS A 101 0.03 -4.16 -10.46
N LEU A 102 -1.06 -3.38 -10.59
CA LEU A 102 -1.00 -1.97 -10.95
C LEU A 102 -0.21 -1.18 -9.91
N PHE A 103 -0.49 -1.45 -8.63
CA PHE A 103 0.19 -0.83 -7.52
C PHE A 103 1.69 -1.10 -7.53
N ARG A 104 2.10 -2.37 -7.69
CA ARG A 104 3.51 -2.76 -7.86
C ARG A 104 4.18 -1.99 -9.00
N LEU A 105 3.55 -1.88 -10.16
CA LEU A 105 4.13 -1.22 -11.33
C LEU A 105 4.36 0.28 -11.09
N LEU A 106 3.37 0.97 -10.52
CA LEU A 106 3.46 2.40 -10.23
C LEU A 106 4.44 2.68 -9.10
N HIS A 107 4.46 1.84 -8.06
CA HIS A 107 5.45 1.91 -6.99
C HIS A 107 6.89 1.75 -7.49
N MET A 108 7.15 0.78 -8.38
CA MET A 108 8.48 0.64 -9.00
C MET A 108 8.84 1.82 -9.91
N ARG A 109 7.83 2.46 -10.53
CA ARG A 109 8.04 3.68 -11.31
C ARG A 109 8.38 4.87 -10.42
N HIS A 110 7.71 5.00 -9.27
CA HIS A 110 8.05 5.97 -8.23
C HIS A 110 9.51 5.81 -7.81
N HIS A 111 9.94 4.61 -7.39
CA HIS A 111 11.35 4.39 -7.04
C HIS A 111 12.34 4.70 -8.18
N ARG A 112 11.98 4.37 -9.43
CA ARG A 112 12.85 4.64 -10.58
C ARG A 112 13.03 6.13 -10.85
N PHE A 113 12.02 6.95 -10.60
CA PHE A 113 12.00 8.38 -10.96
C PHE A 113 11.83 9.30 -9.75
N ALA A 114 12.05 8.80 -8.52
CA ALA A 114 11.73 9.50 -7.30
C ALA A 114 12.33 10.91 -7.29
N ASN A 115 11.52 11.92 -6.96
CA ASN A 115 11.86 13.36 -7.01
C ASN A 115 12.08 13.94 -8.42
N GLU A 116 11.75 13.22 -9.49
CA GLU A 116 11.72 13.73 -10.86
C GLU A 116 10.28 13.96 -11.36
N GLU A 117 10.10 14.74 -12.43
CA GLU A 117 8.79 15.02 -13.02
C GLU A 117 8.06 13.75 -13.52
N ASN A 118 8.80 12.68 -13.81
CA ASN A 118 8.27 11.40 -14.29
C ASN A 118 7.78 10.46 -13.18
N ASP A 119 8.00 10.82 -11.91
CA ASP A 119 7.46 10.11 -10.76
C ASP A 119 5.93 10.26 -10.71
N PRO A 120 5.16 9.15 -10.72
CA PRO A 120 3.70 9.19 -10.66
C PRO A 120 3.16 9.95 -9.43
N ASP A 121 3.98 10.11 -8.40
CA ASP A 121 3.64 10.71 -7.13
C ASP A 121 4.09 12.18 -6.99
N HIS A 122 4.95 12.65 -7.90
CA HIS A 122 5.62 13.95 -7.80
C HIS A 122 4.63 15.10 -7.60
N TRP A 123 3.58 15.17 -8.41
CA TRP A 123 2.58 16.24 -8.36
C TRP A 123 1.84 16.31 -7.00
N MET A 124 1.71 15.18 -6.30
CA MET A 124 1.00 15.07 -5.03
C MET A 124 1.93 15.21 -3.82
N ALA A 125 3.19 14.77 -3.93
CA ALA A 125 4.16 14.90 -2.84
C ALA A 125 4.78 16.31 -2.77
N SER A 126 4.92 17.01 -3.91
CA SER A 126 5.66 18.28 -4.02
C SER A 126 4.98 19.50 -3.39
N SER A 127 3.74 19.40 -2.92
CA SER A 127 3.01 20.53 -2.34
C SER A 127 2.03 20.10 -1.26
N LEU A 128 2.16 20.73 -0.09
CA LEU A 128 1.23 20.54 1.05
C LEU A 128 -0.20 20.99 0.71
N TRP A 129 -0.42 21.78 -0.35
CA TRP A 129 -1.78 22.12 -0.81
C TRP A 129 -2.58 20.90 -1.27
N THR A 130 -1.91 19.82 -1.68
CA THR A 130 -2.57 18.57 -2.08
C THR A 130 -2.85 17.64 -0.89
N MET A 131 -2.46 18.01 0.33
CA MET A 131 -2.61 17.20 1.55
C MET A 131 -4.01 16.61 1.75
N PRO A 132 -5.13 17.33 1.47
CA PRO A 132 -6.47 16.73 1.57
C PRO A 132 -6.71 15.55 0.63
N LEU A 133 -5.95 15.44 -0.46
CA LEU A 133 -6.07 14.37 -1.47
C LEU A 133 -5.22 13.14 -1.15
N TRP A 134 -4.30 13.21 -0.20
CA TRP A 134 -3.37 12.12 0.12
C TRP A 134 -4.07 10.83 0.53
N GLY A 135 -5.18 10.93 1.28
CA GLY A 135 -5.98 9.76 1.65
C GLY A 135 -6.73 9.11 0.48
N LEU A 136 -6.68 9.71 -0.71
CA LEU A 136 -7.27 9.20 -1.96
C LEU A 136 -6.20 8.74 -2.97
N TRP A 137 -4.92 8.76 -2.59
CA TRP A 137 -3.79 8.50 -3.48
C TRP A 137 -3.95 7.28 -4.40
N PRO A 138 -4.33 6.08 -3.91
CA PRO A 138 -4.43 4.89 -4.77
C PRO A 138 -5.50 5.01 -5.86
N TYR A 139 -6.49 5.89 -5.69
CA TYR A 139 -7.52 6.11 -6.71
C TYR A 139 -7.00 6.95 -7.88
N PHE A 140 -5.97 7.79 -7.68
CA PHE A 140 -5.31 8.51 -8.77
C PHE A 140 -4.49 7.56 -9.65
N TYR A 141 -3.91 6.50 -9.06
CA TYR A 141 -3.28 5.42 -9.80
C TYR A 141 -4.26 4.68 -10.70
N LEU A 142 -5.43 4.33 -10.14
CA LEU A 142 -6.51 3.72 -10.92
C LEU A 142 -7.01 4.66 -12.02
N TYR A 143 -7.23 5.94 -11.71
CA TYR A 143 -7.62 6.95 -12.69
C TYR A 143 -6.61 7.06 -13.84
N THR A 144 -5.31 7.11 -13.52
CA THR A 144 -4.23 7.21 -14.52
C THR A 144 -4.23 5.99 -15.45
N PHE A 145 -4.40 4.79 -14.87
CA PHE A 145 -4.54 3.56 -15.66
C PHE A 145 -5.77 3.59 -16.56
N LEU A 146 -6.95 3.95 -16.02
CA LEU A 146 -8.20 3.95 -16.78
C LEU A 146 -8.22 4.99 -17.91
N ARG A 147 -7.54 6.13 -17.71
CA ARG A 147 -7.42 7.18 -18.73
C ARG A 147 -6.55 6.78 -19.91
N ASN A 148 -5.46 6.04 -19.66
CA ASN A 148 -4.57 5.57 -20.71
C ASN A 148 -3.93 4.21 -20.37
N PRO A 149 -4.66 3.09 -20.57
CA PRO A 149 -4.14 1.75 -20.26
C PRO A 149 -2.90 1.38 -21.07
N ALA A 150 -2.69 2.00 -22.25
CA ALA A 150 -1.54 1.73 -23.11
C ALA A 150 -0.19 2.12 -22.46
N LEU A 151 -0.20 2.99 -21.45
CA LEU A 151 0.98 3.31 -20.63
C LEU A 151 1.44 2.11 -19.77
N PHE A 152 0.58 1.11 -19.58
CA PHE A 152 0.82 -0.03 -18.71
C PHE A 152 0.57 -1.36 -19.45
N PRO A 153 1.35 -1.66 -20.52
CA PRO A 153 1.08 -2.80 -21.41
C PRO A 153 1.10 -4.16 -20.70
N ASN A 154 1.76 -4.23 -19.55
CA ASN A 154 1.85 -5.44 -18.73
C ASN A 154 0.62 -5.66 -17.82
N VAL A 155 -0.33 -4.73 -17.77
CA VAL A 155 -1.55 -4.82 -16.94
C VAL A 155 -2.75 -5.01 -17.85
N LYS A 156 -3.48 -6.12 -17.69
CA LYS A 156 -4.67 -6.39 -18.50
C LYS A 156 -5.84 -5.57 -17.98
N VAL A 157 -6.51 -4.81 -18.85
CA VAL A 157 -7.72 -4.04 -18.48
C VAL A 157 -8.78 -4.94 -17.85
N SER A 158 -8.96 -6.17 -18.35
CA SER A 158 -9.91 -7.14 -17.79
C SER A 158 -9.59 -7.54 -16.34
N GLU A 159 -8.32 -7.54 -15.92
CA GLU A 159 -7.95 -7.80 -14.53
C GLU A 159 -8.42 -6.66 -13.63
N ILE A 160 -8.20 -5.41 -14.04
CA ILE A 160 -8.61 -4.21 -13.29
C ILE A 160 -10.14 -4.07 -13.27
N VAL A 161 -10.83 -4.33 -14.38
CA VAL A 161 -12.30 -4.30 -14.43
C VAL A 161 -12.89 -5.34 -13.48
N ARG A 162 -12.36 -6.56 -13.43
CA ARG A 162 -12.80 -7.58 -12.47
C ARG A 162 -12.62 -7.10 -11.03
N GLU A 163 -11.47 -6.48 -10.74
CA GLU A 163 -11.18 -5.94 -9.41
C GLU A 163 -12.17 -4.82 -9.03
N ILE A 164 -12.48 -3.91 -9.96
CA ILE A 164 -13.50 -2.87 -9.77
C ILE A 164 -14.88 -3.47 -9.50
N VAL A 165 -15.29 -4.50 -10.26
CA VAL A 165 -16.59 -5.15 -10.07
C VAL A 165 -16.68 -5.81 -8.70
N VAL A 166 -15.64 -6.54 -8.27
CA VAL A 166 -15.60 -7.16 -6.94
C VAL A 166 -15.67 -6.11 -5.83
N ALA A 167 -14.90 -5.02 -5.97
CA ALA A 167 -14.94 -3.91 -5.02
C ALA A 167 -16.34 -3.28 -4.95
N ALA A 168 -16.98 -3.01 -6.10
CA ALA A 168 -18.32 -2.45 -6.17
C ALA A 168 -19.38 -3.35 -5.54
N LEU A 169 -19.26 -4.68 -5.70
CA LEU A 169 -20.17 -5.64 -5.06
C LEU A 169 -20.01 -5.65 -3.53
N ILE A 170 -18.77 -5.64 -3.03
CA ILE A 170 -18.49 -5.60 -1.57
C ILE A 170 -19.00 -4.29 -0.97
N ILE A 171 -18.68 -3.16 -1.60
CA ILE A 171 -19.14 -1.83 -1.15
C ILE A 171 -20.66 -1.76 -1.21
N GLY A 172 -21.29 -2.23 -2.29
CA GLY A 172 -22.75 -2.26 -2.44
C GLY A 172 -23.42 -3.11 -1.37
N ALA A 173 -22.88 -4.30 -1.06
CA ALA A 173 -23.40 -5.17 -0.01
C ALA A 173 -23.28 -4.50 1.38
N LEU A 174 -22.12 -3.91 1.69
CA LEU A 174 -21.90 -3.22 2.98
C LEU A 174 -22.73 -1.95 3.10
N TRP A 175 -22.97 -1.23 2.00
CA TRP A 175 -23.86 -0.07 1.98
C TRP A 175 -25.31 -0.44 2.31
N LEU A 176 -25.79 -1.59 1.81
CA LEU A 176 -27.13 -2.08 2.11
C LEU A 176 -27.26 -2.66 3.53
N TRP A 177 -26.20 -3.30 4.03
CA TRP A 177 -26.23 -3.98 5.33
C TRP A 177 -25.91 -3.06 6.52
N ALA A 178 -24.81 -2.31 6.44
CA ALA A 178 -24.25 -1.59 7.57
C ALA A 178 -23.48 -0.32 7.12
N PRO A 179 -24.15 0.65 6.46
CA PRO A 179 -23.47 1.78 5.82
C PRO A 179 -22.69 2.64 6.82
N PHE A 180 -23.19 2.80 8.04
CA PHE A 180 -22.52 3.57 9.07
C PHE A 180 -21.25 2.89 9.59
N TYR A 181 -21.28 1.56 9.80
CA TYR A 181 -20.09 0.78 10.16
C TYR A 181 -19.08 0.76 9.02
N MET A 182 -19.54 0.63 7.77
CA MET A 182 -18.69 0.73 6.58
C MET A 182 -17.96 2.08 6.51
N LEU A 183 -18.67 3.19 6.74
CA LEU A 183 -18.07 4.52 6.77
C LEU A 183 -17.03 4.64 7.90
N MET A 184 -17.42 4.30 9.12
CA MET A 184 -16.63 4.54 10.33
C MET A 184 -15.46 3.58 10.49
N LEU A 185 -15.62 2.31 10.13
CA LEU A 185 -14.62 1.27 10.39
C LEU A 185 -13.84 0.86 9.14
N TRP A 186 -14.19 1.39 7.96
CA TRP A 186 -13.46 1.10 6.74
C TRP A 186 -13.09 2.35 5.95
N LEU A 187 -14.05 3.13 5.45
CA LEU A 187 -13.73 4.23 4.53
C LEU A 187 -12.90 5.35 5.20
N ILE A 188 -13.30 5.80 6.40
CA ILE A 188 -12.56 6.80 7.15
C ILE A 188 -11.17 6.28 7.57
N PRO A 189 -11.04 5.06 8.16
CA PRO A 189 -9.74 4.48 8.47
C PRO A 189 -8.81 4.32 7.27
N THR A 190 -9.33 3.85 6.13
CA THR A 190 -8.55 3.71 4.89
C THR A 190 -8.01 5.06 4.43
N TYR A 191 -8.83 6.12 4.49
CA TYR A 191 -8.37 7.47 4.18
C TYR A 191 -7.19 7.87 5.07
N PHE A 192 -7.29 7.68 6.39
CA PHE A 192 -6.22 8.02 7.32
C PHE A 192 -4.97 7.14 7.14
N ALA A 193 -5.14 5.85 6.84
CA ALA A 193 -4.04 4.96 6.54
C ALA A 193 -3.24 5.47 5.34
N PHE A 194 -3.90 5.77 4.22
CA PHE A 194 -3.25 6.33 3.03
C PHE A 194 -2.67 7.71 3.26
N PHE A 195 -3.39 8.55 4.01
CA PHE A 195 -2.89 9.87 4.41
C PHE A 195 -1.55 9.76 5.13
N LEU A 196 -1.45 8.86 6.12
CA LEU A 196 -0.22 8.62 6.86
C LEU A 196 0.88 8.01 5.97
N MET A 197 0.52 7.14 5.03
CA MET A 197 1.49 6.60 4.07
C MET A 197 2.09 7.71 3.20
N CYS A 198 1.27 8.59 2.63
CA CYS A 198 1.75 9.73 1.84
C CYS A 198 2.63 10.66 2.67
N LEU A 199 2.19 11.02 3.87
CA LEU A 199 2.98 11.87 4.76
C LEU A 199 4.35 11.26 5.08
N VAL A 200 4.37 10.00 5.54
CA VAL A 200 5.59 9.36 6.08
C VAL A 200 6.53 8.85 5.00
N PHE A 201 6.02 8.37 3.86
CA PHE A 201 6.85 7.74 2.83
C PHE A 201 7.07 8.60 1.61
N MET A 202 6.13 9.49 1.25
CA MET A 202 6.21 10.25 0.01
C MET A 202 6.67 11.69 0.25
N VAL A 203 6.34 12.29 1.41
CA VAL A 203 6.63 13.70 1.69
C VAL A 203 7.82 13.88 2.63
N LEU A 204 7.75 13.32 3.85
CA LEU A 204 8.80 13.54 4.86
C LEU A 204 10.21 13.10 4.44
N PRO A 205 10.41 11.92 3.79
CA PRO A 205 11.75 11.48 3.37
C PRO A 205 12.27 12.28 2.17
N HIS A 206 11.36 12.90 1.42
CA HIS A 206 11.66 13.54 0.17
C HIS A 206 11.87 15.04 0.34
N TYR A 207 11.24 15.70 1.32
CA TYR A 207 11.35 17.14 1.57
C TYR A 207 12.83 17.60 1.68
N PRO A 208 13.28 18.62 0.93
CA PRO A 208 12.51 19.57 0.11
C PRO A 208 12.30 19.16 -1.37
N HIS A 209 12.33 17.87 -1.68
CA HIS A 209 12.20 17.23 -2.99
C HIS A 209 13.37 17.54 -3.94
N THR A 210 14.59 17.63 -3.40
CA THR A 210 15.79 18.04 -4.15
C THR A 210 16.86 16.96 -4.30
N GLY A 211 16.78 15.84 -3.58
CA GLY A 211 17.77 14.76 -3.64
C GLY A 211 17.36 13.68 -4.63
N ARG A 212 18.27 13.19 -5.46
CA ARG A 212 18.01 12.05 -6.36
C ARG A 212 18.37 10.72 -5.70
N GLN A 213 17.77 9.61 -6.12
CA GLN A 213 18.16 8.26 -5.64
C GLN A 213 19.45 7.73 -6.27
N ASP A 214 19.92 8.35 -7.37
CA ASP A 214 21.10 7.96 -8.15
C ASP A 214 22.34 8.87 -7.96
N GLU A 215 22.26 9.83 -7.04
CA GLU A 215 23.41 10.62 -6.55
C GLU A 215 24.05 9.97 -5.31
#